data_AF-A0A484KEE0-F1
#
_entry.id   AF-A0A484KEE0-F1
#
_cell.length_a   1.000
_cell.length_b   1.000
_cell.length_c   1.000
_cell.angle_alpha   90.00
_cell.angle_beta   90.00
_cell.angle_gamma   90.00
#
_symmetry.space_group_name_H-M   'P 1'
#
loop_
_entity.id
_entity.type
_entity.pdbx_description
1 polymer ?
#
loop_
_entity_poly.entity_id
_entity_poly.type
_entity_poly.pdbx_seq_one_letter_code
_entity_poly.pdbx_strand_id
1 'polypeptide(L)'
;MVGAQCLVAVPSSNGSVRAYTTAISGYSTQLQQGSLSFRVRNLSAVFAKGETTIFATLFLPANRTRFNTVWQDGPISGGIPSIHRTAGDNVKSTGSVDFDI
;
A
#
# COMPACT_ATOMS: atom_id res chain seq x y z
N MET A 1 -1.38 -4.28 10.71
CA MET A 1 -0.66 -3.38 9.77
C MET A 1 0.72 -2.95 10.28
N VAL A 2 0.95 -2.78 11.59
CA VAL A 2 2.28 -2.39 12.11
C VAL A 2 3.36 -3.35 11.62
N GLY A 3 4.49 -2.81 11.17
CA GLY A 3 5.58 -3.55 10.53
C GLY A 3 5.42 -3.71 9.01
N ALA A 4 4.28 -3.33 8.43
CA ALA A 4 4.07 -3.42 6.98
C ALA A 4 4.89 -2.37 6.22
N GLN A 5 5.29 -2.77 5.01
CA GLN A 5 5.97 -1.95 4.02
C GLN A 5 5.04 -1.81 2.83
N CYS A 6 4.57 -0.60 2.59
CA CYS A 6 3.34 -0.35 1.85
C CYS A 6 3.60 0.37 0.53
N LEU A 7 2.83 -0.02 -0.49
CA LEU A 7 2.55 0.79 -1.65
C LEU A 7 1.24 1.54 -1.36
N VAL A 8 1.24 2.85 -1.53
CA VAL A 8 0.08 3.71 -1.25
C VAL A 8 -0.37 4.36 -2.54
N ALA A 9 -1.68 4.40 -2.74
CA ALA A 9 -2.32 5.15 -3.80
C ALA A 9 -3.32 6.13 -3.18
N VAL A 10 -3.22 7.40 -3.57
CA VAL A 10 -4.10 8.48 -3.10
C VAL A 10 -4.79 9.11 -4.31
N PRO A 11 -6.03 8.69 -4.63
CA PRO A 11 -6.82 9.32 -5.67
C PRO A 11 -7.12 10.78 -5.33
N SER A 12 -7.08 11.64 -6.35
CA SER A 12 -7.46 13.05 -6.27
C SER A 12 -8.72 13.32 -7.08
N SER A 13 -9.43 14.40 -6.76
CA SER A 13 -10.68 14.78 -7.44
C SER A 13 -10.53 15.05 -8.94
N ASN A 14 -9.31 15.35 -9.40
CA ASN A 14 -8.98 15.53 -10.81
C ASN A 14 -8.73 14.21 -11.58
N GLY A 15 -8.95 13.05 -10.94
CA GLY A 15 -8.74 11.73 -11.53
C GLY A 15 -7.29 11.23 -11.53
N SER A 16 -6.33 12.06 -11.10
CA SER A 16 -4.95 11.61 -10.90
C SER A 16 -4.84 10.77 -9.62
N VAL A 17 -3.85 9.88 -9.58
CA VAL A 17 -3.56 9.07 -8.39
C VAL A 17 -2.10 9.22 -8.04
N ARG A 18 -1.83 9.73 -6.83
CA ARG A 18 -0.46 9.79 -6.32
C ARG A 18 -0.09 8.42 -5.77
N ALA A 19 0.97 7.82 -6.33
CA ALA A 19 1.50 6.54 -5.86
C ALA A 19 2.86 6.73 -5.19
N TYR A 20 3.07 6.12 -4.02
CA TYR A 20 4.33 6.22 -3.29
C TYR A 20 4.52 5.07 -2.29
N THR A 21 5.72 4.94 -1.73
CA THR A 21 6.03 3.93 -0.70
C THR A 21 6.06 4.54 0.70
N THR A 22 5.74 3.74 1.72
CA THR A 22 5.90 4.10 3.14
C THR A 22 6.08 2.85 3.99
N ALA A 23 6.77 2.96 5.12
CA ALA A 23 6.80 1.93 6.15
C ALA A 23 5.91 2.32 7.34
N ILE A 24 5.25 1.36 7.97
CA ILE A 24 4.40 1.59 9.14
C ILE A 24 5.12 1.07 10.38
N SER A 25 5.62 1.98 11.22
CA SER A 25 6.23 1.64 12.51
C SER A 25 5.26 1.66 13.69
N GLY A 26 4.06 2.25 13.52
CA GLY A 26 3.05 2.35 14.57
C GLY A 26 1.71 2.89 14.08
N TYR A 27 0.72 2.96 14.98
CA TYR A 27 -0.64 3.40 14.65
C TYR A 27 -0.80 4.90 14.45
N SER A 28 0.14 5.71 14.94
CA SER A 28 0.18 7.17 14.73
C SER A 28 0.78 7.59 13.38
N THR A 29 0.87 6.67 12.42
CA THR A 29 1.43 6.94 11.09
C THR A 29 0.56 7.92 10.30
N GLN A 30 1.21 8.82 9.57
CA GLN A 30 0.57 9.68 8.57
C GLN A 30 0.77 9.14 7.15
N LEU A 31 1.31 7.93 7.00
CA LEU A 31 1.73 7.34 5.73
C LEU A 31 2.56 8.33 4.90
N GLN A 32 3.56 8.95 5.53
CA GLN A 32 4.48 9.85 4.84
C GLN A 32 5.36 9.05 3.86
N GLN A 33 5.62 9.63 2.70
CA GLN A 33 6.45 8.98 1.70
C GLN A 33 7.85 8.67 2.25
N GLY A 34 8.29 7.43 2.08
CA GLY A 34 9.56 6.95 2.60
C GLY A 34 10.02 5.67 1.91
N SER A 35 11.26 5.28 2.18
CA SER A 35 11.88 4.10 1.59
C SER A 35 11.38 2.81 2.25
N LEU A 36 11.42 1.72 1.48
CA LEU A 36 11.26 0.36 1.99
C LEU A 36 12.63 -0.33 2.11
N SER A 37 12.69 -1.43 2.83
CA SER A 37 13.85 -2.31 2.96
C SER A 37 14.18 -3.07 1.68
N PHE A 38 13.34 -2.94 0.64
CA PHE A 38 13.52 -3.53 -0.67
C PHE A 38 13.18 -2.48 -1.73
N ARG A 39 13.77 -2.63 -2.92
CA ARG A 39 13.61 -1.63 -3.98
C ARG A 39 12.28 -1.83 -4.70
N VAL A 40 11.62 -0.71 -5.00
CA VAL A 40 10.42 -0.64 -5.84
C VAL A 40 10.74 0.22 -7.06
N ARG A 41 10.33 -0.23 -8.25
CA ARG A 41 10.42 0.56 -9.49
C ARG A 41 9.08 0.64 -10.19
N ASN A 42 8.95 1.61 -11.10
CA ASN A 42 7.80 1.80 -11.97
C ASN A 42 6.48 1.83 -11.18
N LEU A 43 6.51 2.46 -10.00
CA LEU A 43 5.34 2.58 -9.14
C LEU A 43 4.38 3.60 -9.75
N SER A 44 3.18 3.14 -10.07
CA SER A 44 2.08 3.99 -10.56
C SER A 44 0.76 3.44 -10.04
N ALA A 45 -0.27 4.27 -10.07
CA ALA A 45 -1.61 3.83 -9.73
C ALA A 45 -2.64 4.52 -10.62
N VAL A 46 -3.79 3.87 -10.79
CA VAL A 46 -4.94 4.40 -11.51
C VAL A 46 -6.19 4.21 -10.67
N PHE A 47 -7.16 5.11 -10.84
CA PHE A 47 -8.49 4.97 -10.26
C PHE A 47 -9.51 4.98 -11.40
N ALA A 48 -10.19 3.86 -11.59
CA ALA A 48 -11.16 3.70 -12.67
C ALA A 48 -12.31 2.82 -12.20
N LYS A 49 -13.55 3.20 -12.56
CA LYS A 49 -14.77 2.43 -12.25
C LYS A 49 -14.95 2.10 -10.76
N GLY A 50 -14.49 2.97 -9.87
CA GLY A 50 -14.58 2.75 -8.42
C GLY A 50 -13.47 1.90 -7.82
N GLU A 51 -12.50 1.45 -8.63
CA GLU A 51 -11.39 0.63 -8.18
C GLU A 51 -10.05 1.36 -8.31
N THR A 52 -9.19 1.18 -7.32
CA THR A 52 -7.79 1.62 -7.36
C THR A 52 -6.90 0.44 -7.73
N THR A 53 -6.09 0.59 -8.77
CA THR A 53 -5.07 -0.40 -9.14
C THR A 53 -3.69 0.18 -8.98
N ILE A 54 -2.80 -0.55 -8.30
CA ILE A 54 -1.38 -0.18 -8.13
C ILE A 54 -0.53 -1.10 -9.00
N PHE A 55 0.38 -0.51 -9.78
CA PHE A 55 1.38 -1.21 -10.57
C PHE A 55 2.76 -0.93 -9.99
N ALA A 56 3.56 -1.98 -9.80
CA ALA A 56 4.92 -1.85 -9.27
C ALA A 56 5.79 -3.04 -9.68
N THR A 57 7.09 -2.79 -9.84
CA THR A 57 8.12 -3.83 -9.95
C THR A 57 8.85 -3.93 -8.62
N LEU A 58 8.77 -5.10 -7.97
CA LEU A 58 9.39 -5.36 -6.67
C LEU A 58 10.71 -6.08 -6.84
N PHE A 59 11.77 -5.59 -6.21
CA PHE A 59 13.07 -6.27 -6.14
C PHE A 59 13.18 -6.92 -4.76
N LEU A 60 12.75 -8.18 -4.69
CA LEU A 60 12.62 -8.91 -3.44
C LEU A 60 14.01 -9.26 -2.86
N PRO A 61 14.17 -9.31 -1.53
CA PRO A 61 15.41 -9.76 -0.90
C PRO A 61 15.79 -11.18 -1.35
N ALA A 62 17.09 -11.44 -1.48
CA ALA A 62 17.59 -12.78 -1.78
C ALA A 62 17.08 -13.81 -0.74
N ASN A 63 16.73 -15.00 -1.20
CA ASN A 63 16.22 -16.11 -0.40
C ASN A 63 14.85 -15.86 0.28
N ARG A 64 14.04 -14.93 -0.24
CA ARG A 64 12.65 -14.75 0.20
C ARG A 64 11.73 -14.47 -0.99
N THR A 65 10.81 -15.40 -1.21
CA THR A 65 9.85 -15.39 -2.32
C THR A 65 8.41 -15.38 -1.84
N ARG A 66 8.15 -15.85 -0.62
CA ARG A 66 6.85 -15.76 0.03
C ARG A 66 6.67 -14.51 0.88
N PHE A 67 5.56 -13.80 0.66
CA PHE A 67 5.19 -12.58 1.38
C PHE A 67 3.74 -12.64 1.83
N ASN A 68 3.47 -12.10 3.02
CA ASN A 68 2.10 -11.85 3.47
C ASN A 68 1.68 -10.46 2.98
N THR A 69 0.47 -10.38 2.47
CA THR A 69 -0.13 -9.14 1.96
C THR A 69 -1.35 -8.79 2.81
N VAL A 70 -1.58 -7.49 2.99
CA VAL A 70 -2.83 -6.96 3.54
C VAL A 70 -3.29 -5.83 2.66
N TRP A 71 -4.60 -5.68 2.49
CA TRP A 71 -5.19 -4.49 1.87
C TRP A 71 -5.90 -3.66 2.91
N GLN A 72 -5.72 -2.35 2.83
CA GLN A 72 -6.40 -1.37 3.66
C GLN A 72 -6.95 -0.28 2.76
N ASP A 73 -8.20 0.08 2.97
CA ASP A 73 -8.84 1.23 2.36
C ASP A 73 -9.39 2.17 3.44
N GLY A 74 -9.35 3.47 3.16
CA GLY A 74 -9.61 4.49 4.17
C GLY A 74 -9.89 5.88 3.60
N PRO A 75 -10.48 6.75 4.43
CA PRO A 75 -10.75 8.12 4.04
C PRO A 75 -9.45 8.90 3.80
N ILE A 76 -9.53 9.87 2.91
CA ILE A 76 -8.44 10.82 2.63
C ILE A 76 -8.88 12.19 3.15
N SER A 77 -8.02 12.85 3.93
CA SER A 77 -8.23 14.21 4.43
C SER A 77 -7.04 15.08 4.04
N GLY A 78 -7.30 16.19 3.32
CA GLY A 78 -6.24 17.09 2.87
C GLY A 78 -5.18 16.42 1.97
N GLY A 79 -5.55 15.36 1.23
CA GLY A 79 -4.61 14.59 0.41
C GLY A 79 -3.73 13.60 1.20
N ILE A 80 -4.03 13.38 2.48
CA ILE A 80 -3.32 12.45 3.36
C ILE A 80 -4.29 11.33 3.75
N PRO A 81 -3.93 10.05 3.58
CA PRO A 81 -4.70 8.95 4.13
C PRO A 81 -4.89 9.11 5.64
N SER A 82 -6.13 8.97 6.09
CA SER A 82 -6.49 9.08 7.50
C SER A 82 -6.74 7.70 8.10
N ILE A 83 -6.82 7.64 9.43
CA ILE A 83 -7.19 6.41 10.14
C ILE A 83 -8.49 5.86 9.57
N HIS A 84 -8.47 4.59 9.19
CA HIS A 84 -9.63 3.85 8.75
C HIS A 84 -10.16 2.97 9.88
N ARG A 85 -11.33 2.38 9.66
CA ARG A 85 -11.94 1.44 10.60
C ARG A 85 -11.01 0.24 10.82
N THR A 86 -10.74 -0.09 12.08
CA THR A 86 -9.92 -1.24 12.52
C THR A 86 -10.77 -2.49 12.78
N ALA A 87 -11.83 -2.67 11.98
CA ALA A 87 -12.78 -3.78 12.07
C ALA A 87 -13.39 -4.09 10.70
N GLY A 88 -14.08 -5.22 10.58
CA GLY A 88 -14.76 -5.63 9.34
C GLY A 88 -13.78 -6.15 8.28
N ASP A 89 -14.01 -5.78 7.02
CA ASP A 89 -13.26 -6.35 5.88
C ASP A 89 -11.79 -5.92 5.88
N ASN A 90 -11.47 -4.72 6.37
CA ASN A 90 -10.11 -4.23 6.52
C ASN A 90 -9.20 -5.16 7.35
N VAL A 91 -9.73 -5.79 8.42
CA VAL A 91 -8.96 -6.73 9.24
C VAL A 91 -8.94 -8.15 8.70
N LYS A 92 -9.86 -8.47 7.78
CA LYS A 92 -9.95 -9.78 7.12
C LYS A 92 -9.20 -9.84 5.79
N SER A 93 -8.89 -8.68 5.21
CA SER A 93 -8.21 -8.57 3.91
C SER A 93 -6.72 -8.87 4.04
N THR A 94 -6.42 -10.15 4.16
CA THR A 94 -5.06 -10.69 4.27
C THR A 94 -4.86 -11.81 3.24
N GLY A 95 -3.62 -12.02 2.83
CA GLY A 95 -3.28 -13.02 1.83
C GLY A 95 -1.80 -13.38 1.89
N SER A 96 -1.41 -14.35 1.07
CA SER A 96 -0.01 -14.72 0.85
C SER A 96 0.24 -14.83 -0.64
N VAL A 97 1.36 -14.29 -1.09
CA VAL A 97 1.87 -14.44 -2.45
C VAL A 97 3.22 -15.12 -2.38
N ASP A 98 3.45 -16.07 -3.27
CA ASP A 98 4.76 -16.65 -3.51
C ASP A 98 5.21 -16.27 -4.93
N PHE A 99 6.44 -15.77 -5.04
CA PHE A 99 7.04 -15.35 -6.30
C PHE A 99 8.03 -16.39 -6.86
N ASP A 100 8.28 -17.50 -6.13
CA ASP A 100 8.86 -18.70 -6.72
C ASP A 100 7.73 -19.44 -7.45
N ILE A 101 7.72 -19.34 -8.78
CA ILE A 101 6.80 -20.09 -9.64
C ILE A 101 7.44 -21.43 -9.99
#